data_AF-A0A4Z2CA91-F1
#
_entry.id   AF-A0A4Z2CA91-F1
#
_cell.length_a   1.000
_cell.length_b   1.000
_cell.length_c   1.000
_cell.angle_alpha   90.00
_cell.angle_beta   90.00
_cell.angle_gamma   90.00
#
_symmetry.space_group_name_H-M   'P 1'
#
loop_
_entity.id
_entity.type
_entity.pdbx_description
1 polymer ?
#
loop_
_entity_poly.entity_id
_entity_poly.type
_entity_poly.pdbx_seq_one_letter_code
_entity_poly.pdbx_strand_id
1 'polypeptide(L)'
;MVTFDTGVTATHTLRQWRCLPSDPKIHILELKLPDWLVYRADGIVPASQEVLSCILLASIRRGGLEESVAAQDVASLQLRSHFDRPVKEHPLCFSWSTQMLRLTHRYWIKLCPVERETVHLLSSIYASTGEGFGITKTLEAYTSPYLEHTRLKAVTFPWCTFSVWVLMTRHCQHRLCGLFYHLDSEDNYATPALFLTASGQLHVQMKGKSGESAFTSTFRVPLSRWCQISVMMQGATATVSMLCVDETQRTFHSMEHTFDHVTLDDTEGYFVIGGGKYIHGMEGYFGPLVYYRNRIPPDTLSEAVIPDVIRIVNLTGWVQSCQAFQLEMTVKIGGYFLMAEYEDW
;
A
#
# COMPACT_ATOMS: atom_id res chain seq x y z
N MET A 1 -19.68 27.86 3.43
CA MET A 1 -18.43 27.90 2.64
C MET A 1 -18.09 26.47 2.27
N VAL A 2 -17.71 26.23 1.03
CA VAL A 2 -17.34 24.93 0.48
C VAL A 2 -15.90 25.04 0.00
N THR A 3 -15.03 24.17 0.49
CA THR A 3 -13.60 24.15 0.13
C THR A 3 -13.26 22.82 -0.51
N PHE A 4 -12.55 22.89 -1.64
CA PHE A 4 -12.09 21.74 -2.39
C PHE A 4 -10.60 21.52 -2.17
N ASP A 5 -10.13 20.28 -2.36
CA ASP A 5 -8.72 19.92 -2.39
C ASP A 5 -7.91 20.64 -3.48
N THR A 6 -8.58 21.10 -4.53
CA THR A 6 -7.98 21.96 -5.56
C THR A 6 -7.65 23.38 -5.07
N GLY A 7 -8.01 23.73 -3.83
CA GLY A 7 -7.83 25.07 -3.25
C GLY A 7 -8.94 26.07 -3.63
N VAL A 8 -9.88 25.67 -4.49
CA VAL A 8 -11.05 26.50 -4.83
C VAL A 8 -11.98 26.58 -3.63
N THR A 9 -12.47 27.78 -3.34
CA THR A 9 -13.44 28.03 -2.25
C THR A 9 -14.68 28.73 -2.81
N ALA A 10 -15.86 28.28 -2.38
CA ALA A 10 -17.13 28.87 -2.76
C ALA A 10 -17.95 29.21 -1.51
N THR A 11 -18.41 30.45 -1.39
CA THR A 11 -19.22 30.90 -0.26
C THR A 11 -20.64 31.20 -0.73
N HIS A 12 -21.61 30.50 -0.14
CA HIS A 12 -23.03 30.65 -0.46
C HIS A 12 -23.81 31.10 0.77
N THR A 13 -24.53 32.21 0.65
CA THR A 13 -25.48 32.66 1.67
C THR A 13 -26.80 31.91 1.46
N LEU A 14 -27.13 31.00 2.37
CA LEU A 14 -28.32 30.14 2.23
C LEU A 14 -29.61 30.88 2.57
N ARG A 15 -29.64 31.61 3.70
CA ARG A 15 -30.82 32.34 4.15
C ARG A 15 -30.45 33.42 5.16
N GLN A 16 -31.32 34.43 5.26
CA GLN A 16 -31.30 35.42 6.33
C GLN A 16 -32.59 35.31 7.15
N TRP A 17 -32.48 35.43 8.46
CA TRP A 17 -33.60 35.36 9.38
C TRP A 17 -33.65 36.60 10.26
N ARG A 18 -34.86 36.94 10.71
CA ARG A 18 -35.06 37.90 11.80
C ARG A 18 -35.24 37.13 13.09
N CYS A 19 -34.34 37.36 14.05
CA CYS A 19 -34.41 36.75 15.38
C CYS A 19 -35.49 37.45 16.20
N LEU A 20 -36.72 36.93 16.16
CA LEU A 20 -37.82 37.36 17.01
C LEU A 20 -37.95 36.38 18.19
N PRO A 21 -38.26 36.84 19.42
CA PRO A 21 -38.49 35.95 20.55
C PRO A 21 -39.67 35.02 20.27
N SER A 22 -39.41 33.72 20.15
CA SER A 22 -40.39 32.67 19.88
C SER A 22 -39.80 31.32 20.27
N ASP A 23 -40.62 30.28 20.31
CA ASP A 23 -40.16 28.92 20.57
C ASP A 23 -39.14 28.45 19.53
N PRO A 24 -38.16 27.62 19.92
CA PRO A 24 -37.13 27.13 19.01
C PRO A 24 -37.75 26.34 17.85
N LYS A 25 -37.34 26.69 16.62
CA LYS A 25 -37.79 26.03 15.38
C LYS A 25 -36.61 25.39 14.66
N ILE A 26 -36.83 24.19 14.13
CA ILE A 26 -35.87 23.49 13.27
C ILE A 26 -36.10 23.93 11.82
N HIS A 27 -35.05 24.38 11.15
CA HIS A 27 -35.07 24.74 9.75
C HIS A 27 -34.14 23.83 8.95
N ILE A 28 -34.67 23.20 7.90
CA ILE A 28 -33.88 22.44 6.93
C ILE A 28 -33.55 23.36 5.76
N LEU A 29 -32.28 23.39 5.36
CA LEU A 29 -31.78 24.20 4.25
C LEU A 29 -31.22 23.29 3.18
N GLU A 30 -31.54 23.59 1.92
CA GLU A 30 -31.00 22.89 0.76
C GLU A 30 -29.79 23.65 0.21
N LEU A 31 -28.64 22.96 0.14
CA LEU A 31 -27.43 23.49 -0.48
C LEU A 31 -27.34 23.01 -1.93
N LYS A 32 -27.42 23.94 -2.88
CA LYS A 32 -27.20 23.65 -4.30
C LYS A 32 -25.71 23.69 -4.61
N LEU A 33 -25.13 22.53 -4.87
CA LEU A 33 -23.75 22.39 -5.32
C LEU A 33 -23.63 22.69 -6.83
N PRO A 34 -22.45 23.10 -7.32
CA PRO A 34 -22.23 23.35 -8.73
C PRO A 34 -22.44 22.10 -9.60
N ASP A 35 -22.99 22.29 -10.81
CA ASP A 35 -23.30 21.17 -11.71
C ASP A 35 -22.07 20.31 -12.05
N TRP A 36 -20.90 20.93 -12.21
CA TRP A 36 -19.65 20.23 -12.51
C TRP A 36 -19.19 19.30 -11.38
N LEU A 37 -19.65 19.52 -10.14
CA LEU A 37 -19.35 18.67 -8.99
C LEU A 37 -20.35 17.51 -8.86
N VAL A 38 -21.61 17.74 -9.24
CA VAL A 38 -22.71 16.79 -9.06
C VAL A 38 -22.88 15.86 -10.26
N TYR A 39 -22.73 16.40 -11.47
CA TYR A 39 -23.04 15.72 -12.72
C TYR A 39 -21.79 15.42 -13.53
N ARG A 40 -21.90 14.44 -14.42
CA ARG A 40 -20.85 14.11 -15.40
C ARG A 40 -20.80 15.16 -16.50
N ALA A 41 -19.60 15.45 -16.99
CA ALA A 41 -19.42 16.29 -18.17
C ALA A 41 -20.13 15.69 -19.39
N ASP A 42 -20.87 16.54 -20.10
CA ASP A 42 -21.67 16.13 -21.25
C ASP A 42 -21.65 17.16 -22.39
N GLY A 43 -20.74 18.12 -22.32
CA GLY A 43 -20.55 19.21 -23.27
C GLY A 43 -21.39 20.46 -22.99
N ILE A 44 -22.39 20.38 -22.11
CA ILE A 44 -23.05 21.55 -21.50
C ILE A 44 -22.51 21.74 -20.09
N VAL A 45 -22.47 20.65 -19.31
CA VAL A 45 -21.71 20.62 -18.05
C VAL A 45 -20.22 20.55 -18.42
N PRO A 46 -19.39 21.51 -17.96
CA PRO A 46 -17.97 21.52 -18.29
C PRO A 46 -17.26 20.29 -17.69
N ALA A 47 -16.15 19.89 -18.31
CA ALA A 47 -15.26 18.88 -17.75
C ALA A 47 -14.87 19.31 -16.33
N SER A 48 -15.19 18.48 -15.34
CA SER A 48 -14.92 18.82 -13.94
C SER A 48 -13.42 18.71 -13.66
N GLN A 49 -12.89 19.61 -12.83
CA GLN A 49 -11.63 19.31 -12.14
C GLN A 49 -11.83 18.06 -11.28
N GLU A 50 -10.85 17.17 -11.24
CA GLU A 50 -10.86 15.97 -10.40
C GLU A 50 -10.76 16.38 -8.93
N VAL A 51 -11.92 16.66 -8.32
CA VAL A 51 -12.05 16.93 -6.89
C VAL A 51 -12.23 15.60 -6.17
N LEU A 52 -11.26 15.23 -5.33
CA LEU A 52 -11.26 13.98 -4.58
C LEU A 52 -11.87 14.15 -3.19
N SER A 53 -11.79 15.36 -2.63
CA SER A 53 -12.40 15.67 -1.32
C SER A 53 -13.01 17.06 -1.26
N CYS A 54 -14.05 17.20 -0.43
CA CYS A 54 -14.76 18.45 -0.22
C CYS A 54 -15.10 18.63 1.26
N ILE A 55 -14.81 19.81 1.79
CA ILE A 55 -15.14 20.21 3.16
C ILE A 55 -16.23 21.28 3.11
N LEU A 56 -17.33 21.01 3.81
CA LEU A 56 -18.44 21.94 4.00
C LEU A 56 -18.33 22.59 5.37
N LEU A 57 -18.12 23.91 5.39
CA LEU A 57 -18.21 24.74 6.60
C LEU A 57 -19.54 25.50 6.60
N ALA A 58 -20.39 25.19 7.58
CA ALA A 58 -21.63 25.93 7.83
C ALA A 58 -21.41 26.91 9.00
N SER A 59 -21.84 28.16 8.84
CA SER A 59 -21.71 29.18 9.88
C SER A 59 -22.96 30.05 9.96
N ILE A 60 -23.43 30.33 11.17
CA ILE A 60 -24.47 31.31 11.46
C ILE A 60 -23.77 32.60 11.88
N ARG A 61 -24.05 33.69 11.17
CA ARG A 61 -23.50 35.03 11.48
C ARG A 61 -24.60 35.94 11.98
N ARG A 62 -24.29 36.77 12.97
CA ARG A 62 -25.21 37.81 13.45
C ARG A 62 -24.89 39.13 12.75
N GLY A 63 -25.86 39.70 12.05
CA GLY A 63 -25.70 40.99 11.37
C GLY A 63 -25.71 42.16 12.35
N GLY A 64 -24.69 43.03 12.29
CA GLY A 64 -24.47 44.19 13.15
C GLY A 64 -23.22 44.99 12.72
N LEU A 65 -22.76 45.95 13.54
CA LEU A 65 -21.59 46.80 13.23
C LEU A 65 -20.27 46.01 13.09
N GLU A 66 -20.21 44.79 13.65
CA GLU A 66 -19.19 43.78 13.39
C GLU A 66 -19.86 42.43 13.09
N GLU A 67 -19.50 41.79 11.96
CA GLU A 67 -19.96 40.45 11.62
C GLU A 67 -19.31 39.42 12.55
N SER A 68 -20.03 38.99 13.59
CA SER A 68 -19.58 37.92 14.50
C SER A 68 -20.21 36.58 14.12
N VAL A 69 -19.38 35.52 14.14
CA VAL A 69 -19.82 34.13 13.95
C VAL A 69 -20.45 33.65 15.26
N ALA A 70 -21.74 33.34 15.23
CA ALA A 70 -22.50 32.89 16.40
C ALA A 70 -22.39 31.37 16.62
N ALA A 71 -22.26 30.60 15.54
CA ALA A 71 -22.07 29.15 15.57
C ALA A 71 -21.45 28.69 14.25
N GLN A 72 -20.66 27.62 14.28
CA GLN A 72 -20.09 26.98 13.10
C GLN A 72 -19.99 25.47 13.26
N ASP A 73 -20.04 24.76 12.14
CA ASP A 73 -19.87 23.32 12.08
C ASP A 73 -19.22 22.92 10.74
N VAL A 74 -18.53 21.78 10.72
CA VAL A 74 -17.74 21.28 9.58
C VAL A 74 -18.08 19.84 9.27
N ALA A 75 -18.29 19.55 7.98
CA ALA A 75 -18.53 18.19 7.49
C ALA A 75 -17.68 17.89 6.26
N SER A 76 -17.14 16.67 6.20
CA SER A 76 -16.47 16.15 5.00
C SER A 76 -17.48 15.42 4.10
N LEU A 77 -17.52 15.76 2.82
CA LEU A 77 -18.41 15.13 1.84
C LEU A 77 -17.67 14.05 1.04
N GLN A 78 -18.27 12.86 0.97
CA GLN A 78 -17.81 11.78 0.11
C GLN A 78 -18.28 12.04 -1.32
N LEU A 79 -17.34 12.40 -2.20
CA LEU A 79 -17.63 12.70 -3.60
C LEU A 79 -17.66 11.42 -4.44
N ARG A 80 -18.58 11.37 -5.41
CA ARG A 80 -18.55 10.34 -6.44
C ARG A 80 -17.47 10.66 -7.46
N SER A 81 -16.76 9.63 -7.90
CA SER A 81 -15.86 9.70 -9.05
C SER A 81 -16.55 10.34 -10.25
N HIS A 82 -15.82 11.12 -11.04
CA HIS A 82 -16.35 11.81 -12.22
C HIS A 82 -17.12 10.86 -13.16
N PHE A 83 -16.67 9.61 -13.28
CA PHE A 83 -17.30 8.59 -14.12
C PHE A 83 -18.53 7.90 -13.51
N ASP A 84 -18.79 8.07 -12.21
CA ASP A 84 -19.96 7.51 -11.53
C ASP A 84 -21.05 8.56 -11.26
N ARG A 85 -20.77 9.81 -11.64
CA ARG A 85 -21.75 10.90 -11.53
C ARG A 85 -22.91 10.69 -12.53
N PRO A 86 -24.15 11.05 -12.12
CA PRO A 86 -25.29 11.03 -13.01
C PRO A 86 -25.15 12.04 -14.14
N VAL A 87 -25.85 11.80 -15.24
CA VAL A 87 -25.99 12.76 -16.34
C VAL A 87 -27.06 13.78 -15.95
N LYS A 88 -26.81 15.06 -16.19
CA LYS A 88 -27.81 16.10 -15.94
C LYS A 88 -28.91 16.06 -16.99
N GLU A 89 -30.16 16.15 -16.57
CA GLU A 89 -31.27 16.39 -17.48
C GLU A 89 -31.28 17.88 -17.86
N HIS A 90 -31.05 18.16 -19.14
CA HIS A 90 -31.09 19.52 -19.66
C HIS A 90 -32.47 19.79 -20.28
N PRO A 91 -33.07 20.96 -20.02
CA PRO A 91 -34.31 21.38 -20.67
C PRO A 91 -34.12 21.71 -22.17
N LEU A 92 -32.89 21.67 -22.67
CA LEU A 92 -32.51 21.99 -24.04
C LEU A 92 -31.95 20.77 -24.75
N CYS A 93 -32.23 20.66 -26.05
CA CYS A 93 -31.58 19.68 -26.91
C CYS A 93 -30.10 20.03 -27.05
N PHE A 94 -29.24 19.01 -27.11
CA PHE A 94 -27.83 19.20 -27.42
C PHE A 94 -27.67 19.83 -28.81
N SER A 95 -26.67 20.72 -28.96
CA SER A 95 -26.25 21.14 -30.28
C SER A 95 -25.72 19.94 -31.07
N TRP A 96 -25.78 20.00 -32.40
CA TRP A 96 -25.25 18.95 -33.27
C TRP A 96 -23.78 18.62 -32.95
N SER A 97 -22.96 19.64 -32.70
CA SER A 97 -21.55 19.46 -32.32
C SER A 97 -21.39 18.72 -30.99
N THR A 98 -22.20 19.05 -29.98
CA THR A 98 -22.18 18.35 -28.69
C THR A 98 -22.72 16.93 -28.80
N GLN A 99 -23.71 16.69 -29.67
CA GLN A 99 -24.21 15.35 -29.96
C GLN A 99 -23.15 14.49 -30.66
N MET A 100 -22.38 15.04 -31.60
CA MET A 100 -21.25 14.35 -32.22
C MET A 100 -20.13 14.08 -31.21
N LEU A 101 -19.82 15.03 -30.34
CA LEU A 101 -18.87 14.82 -29.25
C LEU A 101 -19.33 13.73 -28.28
N ARG A 102 -20.63 13.58 -28.00
CA ARG A 102 -21.13 12.46 -27.18
C ARG A 102 -20.92 11.10 -27.85
N LEU A 103 -21.09 11.03 -29.18
CA LEU A 103 -20.84 9.81 -29.96
C LEU A 103 -19.35 9.44 -29.96
N THR A 104 -18.46 10.43 -30.02
CA THR A 104 -17.01 10.19 -29.96
C THR A 104 -16.50 9.99 -28.53
N HIS A 105 -17.02 10.70 -27.52
CA HIS A 105 -16.57 10.61 -26.13
C HIS A 105 -16.80 9.22 -25.53
N ARG A 106 -17.83 8.49 -25.97
CA ARG A 106 -18.00 7.05 -25.63
C ARG A 106 -16.87 6.17 -26.19
N TYR A 107 -16.23 6.57 -27.29
CA TYR A 107 -15.02 5.93 -27.80
C TYR A 107 -13.76 6.36 -27.02
N TRP A 108 -13.67 7.62 -26.58
CA TRP A 108 -12.56 8.11 -25.73
C TRP A 108 -12.53 7.46 -24.35
N ILE A 109 -13.69 7.09 -23.76
CA ILE A 109 -13.77 6.38 -22.47
C ILE A 109 -13.08 5.01 -22.51
N LYS A 110 -12.88 4.41 -23.69
CA LYS A 110 -12.17 3.12 -23.84
C LYS A 110 -10.65 3.26 -24.04
N LEU A 111 -10.10 4.47 -24.04
CA LEU A 111 -8.70 4.73 -24.41
C LEU A 111 -7.78 5.10 -23.25
N CYS A 112 -8.26 5.20 -22.01
CA CYS A 112 -7.34 5.23 -20.88
C CYS A 112 -6.78 3.81 -20.69
N PRO A 113 -5.51 3.55 -21.03
CA PRO A 113 -4.92 2.26 -20.70
C PRO A 113 -5.05 2.08 -19.18
N VAL A 114 -5.56 0.92 -18.77
CA VAL A 114 -5.61 0.59 -17.35
C VAL A 114 -4.17 0.36 -16.91
N GLU A 115 -3.57 1.39 -16.32
CA GLU A 115 -2.26 1.31 -15.73
C GLU A 115 -2.39 0.76 -14.31
N ARG A 116 -1.64 -0.30 -14.00
CA ARG A 116 -1.76 -1.00 -12.72
C ARG A 116 -0.90 -0.30 -11.68
N GLU A 117 -1.55 0.34 -10.71
CA GLU A 117 -0.89 0.88 -9.50
C GLU A 117 -0.44 -0.20 -8.50
N THR A 118 -0.67 -1.48 -8.83
CA THR A 118 -0.18 -2.63 -8.05
C THR A 118 0.81 -3.41 -8.87
N VAL A 119 2.03 -3.49 -8.35
CA VAL A 119 3.13 -4.16 -9.00
C VAL A 119 3.40 -5.48 -8.30
N HIS A 120 3.45 -6.55 -9.08
CA HIS A 120 3.88 -7.85 -8.62
C HIS A 120 5.38 -7.99 -8.89
N LEU A 121 6.21 -7.65 -7.90
CA LEU A 121 7.66 -7.80 -7.98
C LEU A 121 8.05 -9.29 -8.04
N LEU A 122 7.26 -10.16 -7.39
CA LEU A 122 7.34 -11.61 -7.54
C LEU A 122 5.93 -12.19 -7.54
N SER A 123 5.62 -13.04 -8.52
CA SER A 123 4.31 -13.71 -8.65
C SER A 123 4.37 -15.22 -8.44
N SER A 124 5.57 -15.79 -8.41
CA SER A 124 5.84 -17.23 -8.29
C SER A 124 6.56 -17.55 -6.98
N ILE A 125 6.72 -18.84 -6.68
CA ILE A 125 7.63 -19.26 -5.63
C ILE A 125 9.09 -19.09 -6.09
N TYR A 126 9.94 -18.59 -5.21
CA TYR A 126 11.40 -18.53 -5.38
C TYR A 126 12.07 -19.22 -4.20
N ALA A 127 12.88 -20.24 -4.47
CA ALA A 127 13.68 -20.92 -3.45
C ALA A 127 15.04 -20.24 -3.34
N SER A 128 15.40 -19.83 -2.13
CA SER A 128 16.65 -19.16 -1.80
C SER A 128 17.49 -20.06 -0.89
N THR A 129 18.74 -20.28 -1.27
CA THR A 129 19.73 -21.07 -0.51
C THR A 129 20.44 -20.26 0.57
N GLY A 130 20.13 -18.97 0.69
CA GLY A 130 20.81 -18.05 1.61
C GLY A 130 22.14 -17.50 1.09
N GLU A 131 22.46 -17.71 -0.19
CA GLU A 131 23.67 -17.19 -0.82
C GLU A 131 23.54 -15.69 -1.21
N GLY A 132 24.64 -15.09 -1.68
CA GLY A 132 24.74 -13.69 -2.11
C GLY A 132 24.10 -13.38 -3.48
N PHE A 133 23.01 -14.05 -3.84
CA PHE A 133 22.28 -13.80 -5.09
C PHE A 133 20.77 -13.84 -4.87
N GLY A 134 20.03 -13.23 -5.80
CA GLY A 134 18.60 -13.02 -5.68
C GLY A 134 17.98 -12.52 -6.97
N ILE A 135 16.74 -12.06 -6.87
CA ILE A 135 15.97 -11.56 -8.01
C ILE A 135 16.00 -10.03 -7.98
N THR A 136 16.42 -9.41 -9.08
CA THR A 136 16.38 -7.95 -9.26
C THR A 136 15.15 -7.53 -10.05
N LYS A 137 14.53 -6.41 -9.66
CA LYS A 137 13.36 -5.82 -10.31
C LYS A 137 13.50 -4.31 -10.42
N THR A 138 13.39 -3.79 -11.62
CA THR A 138 13.31 -2.36 -11.91
C THR A 138 11.85 -1.98 -12.15
N LEU A 139 11.46 -0.78 -11.74
CA LEU A 139 10.13 -0.22 -12.03
C LEU A 139 10.26 0.96 -12.97
N GLU A 140 9.32 1.04 -13.90
CA GLU A 140 9.22 2.18 -14.79
C GLU A 140 8.30 3.26 -14.20
N ALA A 141 8.53 4.49 -14.65
CA ALA A 141 7.63 5.62 -14.42
C ALA A 141 6.24 5.31 -14.97
N TYR A 142 5.22 5.97 -14.40
CA TYR A 142 3.88 5.83 -14.93
C TYR A 142 3.77 6.47 -16.31
N THR A 143 3.08 5.79 -17.22
CA THR A 143 2.72 6.34 -18.53
C THR A 143 1.68 7.45 -18.38
N SER A 144 0.78 7.32 -17.40
CA SER A 144 -0.19 8.36 -17.05
C SER A 144 0.50 9.56 -16.40
N PRO A 145 0.40 10.78 -17.00
CA PRO A 145 1.01 11.98 -16.43
C PRO A 145 0.47 12.31 -15.03
N TYR A 146 -0.79 11.98 -14.76
CA TYR A 146 -1.39 12.21 -13.44
C TYR A 146 -0.81 11.27 -12.38
N LEU A 147 -0.70 9.97 -12.68
CA LEU A 147 -0.13 9.00 -11.74
C LEU A 147 1.35 9.30 -11.50
N GLU A 148 2.09 9.70 -12.55
CA GLU A 148 3.49 10.08 -12.44
C GLU A 148 3.69 11.34 -11.61
N HIS A 149 2.85 12.37 -11.81
CA HIS A 149 2.87 13.57 -10.97
C HIS A 149 2.57 13.26 -9.51
N THR A 150 1.62 12.34 -9.26
CA THR A 150 1.27 11.91 -7.91
C THR A 150 2.41 11.11 -7.26
N ARG A 151 3.07 10.22 -8.02
CA ARG A 151 4.26 9.48 -7.59
C ARG A 151 5.40 10.41 -7.22
N LEU A 152 5.73 11.38 -8.08
CA LEU A 152 6.78 12.37 -7.83
C LEU A 152 6.52 13.18 -6.55
N LYS A 153 5.26 13.54 -6.28
CA LYS A 153 4.87 14.19 -5.01
C LYS A 153 5.01 13.27 -3.79
N ALA A 154 4.75 11.98 -3.96
CA ALA A 154 4.85 10.99 -2.90
C ALA A 154 6.31 10.65 -2.54
N VAL A 155 7.31 11.04 -3.33
CA VAL A 155 8.72 10.75 -3.06
C VAL A 155 9.17 11.22 -1.67
N THR A 156 8.74 12.41 -1.25
CA THR A 156 9.10 13.00 0.06
C THR A 156 8.09 12.71 1.17
N PHE A 157 6.97 12.08 0.81
CA PHE A 157 5.92 11.65 1.73
C PHE A 157 5.34 10.33 1.20
N PRO A 158 6.05 9.20 1.37
CA PRO A 158 5.63 7.94 0.77
C PRO A 158 4.33 7.44 1.39
N TRP A 159 3.38 7.11 0.53
CA TRP A 159 2.11 6.52 0.92
C TRP A 159 1.91 5.22 0.15
N CYS A 160 2.34 4.09 0.71
CA CYS A 160 2.34 2.82 0.00
C CYS A 160 2.51 1.60 0.91
N THR A 161 2.28 0.41 0.37
CA THR A 161 2.49 -0.85 1.09
C THR A 161 3.28 -1.86 0.26
N PHE A 162 4.26 -2.50 0.89
CA PHE A 162 4.93 -3.70 0.37
C PHE A 162 4.45 -4.91 1.15
N SER A 163 4.23 -6.05 0.49
CA SER A 163 3.79 -7.28 1.14
C SER A 163 4.42 -8.50 0.49
N VAL A 164 5.07 -9.34 1.28
CA VAL A 164 5.77 -10.55 0.81
C VAL A 164 5.41 -11.75 1.65
N TRP A 165 5.18 -12.88 0.99
CA TRP A 165 5.09 -14.17 1.66
C TRP A 165 6.46 -14.82 1.76
N VAL A 166 6.81 -15.34 2.93
CA VAL A 166 8.05 -16.07 3.15
C VAL A 166 7.83 -17.31 4.00
N LEU A 167 8.63 -18.35 3.76
CA LEU A 167 8.79 -19.51 4.63
C LEU A 167 10.27 -19.69 4.89
N MET A 168 10.70 -19.36 6.10
CA MET A 168 12.10 -19.46 6.51
C MET A 168 12.41 -20.89 6.96
N THR A 169 13.42 -21.53 6.36
CA THR A 169 13.84 -22.90 6.74
C THR A 169 14.99 -22.87 7.74
N ARG A 170 15.79 -21.81 7.73
CA ARG A 170 16.93 -21.64 8.63
C ARG A 170 17.11 -20.18 9.04
N HIS A 171 17.53 -19.96 10.28
CA HIS A 171 17.92 -18.62 10.72
C HIS A 171 19.16 -18.12 9.98
N CYS A 172 19.24 -16.80 9.83
CA CYS A 172 20.37 -16.13 9.19
C CYS A 172 21.69 -16.50 9.87
N GLN A 173 22.67 -16.97 9.09
CA GLN A 173 24.00 -17.35 9.59
C GLN A 173 24.96 -16.15 9.70
N HIS A 174 24.55 -14.99 9.17
CA HIS A 174 25.31 -13.74 9.22
C HIS A 174 24.63 -12.73 10.15
N ARG A 175 25.26 -11.56 10.35
CA ARG A 175 24.67 -10.48 11.16
C ARG A 175 23.32 -10.03 10.61
N LEU A 176 23.23 -9.90 9.28
CA LEU A 176 22.03 -9.56 8.54
C LEU A 176 21.93 -10.42 7.27
N CYS A 177 20.71 -10.82 6.93
CA CYS A 177 20.40 -11.48 5.66
C CYS A 177 19.32 -10.69 4.91
N GLY A 178 19.47 -10.55 3.60
CA GLY A 178 18.54 -9.92 2.69
C GLY A 178 17.21 -10.65 2.62
N LEU A 179 16.12 -9.92 2.83
CA LEU A 179 14.76 -10.39 2.58
C LEU A 179 14.23 -9.69 1.33
N PHE A 180 14.10 -8.37 1.39
CA PHE A 180 13.68 -7.53 0.28
C PHE A 180 14.22 -6.12 0.51
N TYR A 181 14.92 -5.55 -0.45
CA TYR A 181 15.50 -4.23 -0.27
C TYR A 181 15.61 -3.45 -1.59
N HIS A 182 15.60 -2.13 -1.47
CA HIS A 182 15.79 -1.21 -2.59
C HIS A 182 17.24 -0.72 -2.62
N LEU A 183 17.84 -0.67 -3.81
CA LEU A 183 19.13 -0.04 -4.07
C LEU A 183 18.92 1.11 -5.04
N ASP A 184 19.52 2.26 -4.74
CA ASP A 184 19.48 3.42 -5.61
C ASP A 184 20.45 3.29 -6.81
N SER A 185 20.50 4.32 -7.66
CA SER A 185 21.34 4.30 -8.87
C SER A 185 22.86 4.21 -8.58
N GLU A 186 23.26 4.45 -7.34
CA GLU A 186 24.65 4.38 -6.85
C GLU A 186 24.92 3.10 -6.05
N ASP A 187 24.02 2.10 -6.09
CA ASP A 187 24.08 0.86 -5.30
C ASP A 187 24.01 1.09 -3.76
N ASN A 188 23.54 2.26 -3.29
CA ASN A 188 23.33 2.48 -1.86
C ASN A 188 21.94 1.97 -1.42
N TYR A 189 21.82 1.57 -0.16
CA TYR A 189 20.53 1.12 0.37
C TYR A 189 19.53 2.27 0.44
N ALA A 190 18.41 2.08 -0.26
CA ALA A 190 17.31 3.01 -0.33
C ALA A 190 16.09 2.47 0.43
N THR A 191 14.98 3.21 0.36
CA THR A 191 13.73 2.84 1.02
C THR A 191 12.92 1.86 0.17
N PRO A 192 12.28 0.83 0.75
CA PRO A 192 12.60 0.22 2.04
C PRO A 192 13.75 -0.80 1.89
N ALA A 193 14.50 -1.00 2.96
CA ALA A 193 15.45 -2.09 3.06
C ALA A 193 15.07 -3.00 4.24
N LEU A 194 14.65 -4.22 3.95
CA LEU A 194 14.17 -5.21 4.91
C LEU A 194 15.14 -6.39 4.99
N PHE A 195 15.68 -6.60 6.17
CA PHE A 195 16.65 -7.64 6.48
C PHE A 195 16.18 -8.51 7.65
N LEU A 196 16.79 -9.68 7.78
CA LEU A 196 16.68 -10.54 8.96
C LEU A 196 17.95 -10.48 9.78
N THR A 197 17.82 -10.37 11.10
CA THR A 197 18.92 -10.58 12.04
C THR A 197 19.20 -12.07 12.23
N ALA A 198 20.35 -12.39 12.80
CA ALA A 198 20.68 -13.76 13.24
C ALA A 198 19.65 -14.36 14.23
N SER A 199 18.95 -13.52 15.01
CA SER A 199 17.89 -13.94 15.93
C SER A 199 16.52 -14.13 15.24
N GLY A 200 16.41 -13.86 13.94
CA GLY A 200 15.18 -13.94 13.17
C GLY A 200 14.25 -12.74 13.34
N GLN A 201 14.72 -11.62 13.88
CA GLN A 201 13.96 -10.36 13.92
C GLN A 201 14.09 -9.62 12.59
N LEU A 202 13.09 -8.81 12.24
CA LEU A 202 13.13 -7.95 11.07
C LEU A 202 13.93 -6.68 11.41
N HIS A 203 14.97 -6.41 10.63
CA HIS A 203 15.71 -5.17 10.67
C HIS A 203 15.28 -4.33 9.47
N VAL A 204 14.68 -3.17 9.74
CA VAL A 204 14.06 -2.32 8.73
C VAL A 204 14.83 -1.01 8.67
N GLN A 205 15.33 -0.69 7.49
CA GLN A 205 16.12 0.50 7.22
C GLN A 205 15.46 1.35 6.13
N MET A 206 15.50 2.66 6.31
CA MET A 206 14.90 3.66 5.42
C MET A 206 15.90 4.79 5.16
N LYS A 207 15.84 5.39 3.96
CA LYS A 207 16.65 6.55 3.56
C LYS A 207 15.98 7.84 4.04
N GLY A 208 16.61 8.50 5.01
CA GLY A 208 16.19 9.80 5.53
C GLY A 208 17.01 10.97 4.97
N LYS A 209 16.78 12.17 5.50
CA LYS A 209 17.46 13.40 5.05
C LYS A 209 18.93 13.48 5.49
N SER A 210 19.24 12.91 6.65
CA SER A 210 20.56 12.93 7.31
C SER A 210 21.37 11.65 7.13
N GLY A 211 20.89 10.71 6.30
CA GLY A 211 21.45 9.37 6.13
C GLY A 211 20.39 8.29 6.32
N GLU A 212 20.81 7.04 6.49
CA GLU A 212 19.89 5.93 6.76
C GLU A 212 19.55 5.80 8.25
N SER A 213 18.28 5.53 8.52
CA SER A 213 17.77 5.24 9.85
C SER A 213 17.16 3.85 9.88
N ALA A 214 17.33 3.12 10.98
CA ALA A 214 16.87 1.74 11.08
C ALA A 214 16.30 1.41 12.47
N PHE A 215 15.37 0.44 12.50
CA PHE A 215 14.85 -0.16 13.73
C PHE A 215 14.74 -1.68 13.57
N THR A 216 14.57 -2.37 14.69
CA THR A 216 14.40 -3.83 14.71
C THR A 216 13.07 -4.20 15.35
N SER A 217 12.36 -5.15 14.75
CA SER A 217 11.08 -5.63 15.26
C SER A 217 11.20 -6.29 16.63
N THR A 218 10.16 -6.16 17.45
CA THR A 218 10.06 -6.85 18.75
C THR A 218 9.73 -8.33 18.63
N PHE A 219 9.24 -8.76 17.46
CA PHE A 219 8.87 -10.13 17.14
C PHE A 219 9.88 -10.79 16.19
N ARG A 220 9.85 -12.13 16.13
CA ARG A 220 10.72 -12.97 15.31
C ARG A 220 9.91 -13.72 14.27
N VAL A 221 10.47 -13.86 13.07
CA VAL A 221 9.91 -14.71 12.02
C VAL A 221 10.10 -16.18 12.44
N PRO A 222 9.04 -16.98 12.55
CA PRO A 222 9.16 -18.40 12.89
C PRO A 222 9.74 -19.22 11.75
N LEU A 223 10.38 -20.33 12.09
CA LEU A 223 10.83 -21.33 11.11
C LEU A 223 9.66 -22.18 10.63
N SER A 224 9.76 -22.67 9.40
CA SER A 224 8.87 -23.67 8.78
C SER A 224 7.40 -23.28 8.74
N ARG A 225 7.08 -21.98 8.75
CA ARG A 225 5.73 -21.45 8.63
C ARG A 225 5.67 -20.36 7.58
N TRP A 226 4.55 -20.33 6.84
CA TRP A 226 4.29 -19.24 5.91
C TRP A 226 3.88 -17.99 6.67
N CYS A 227 4.61 -16.91 6.44
CA CYS A 227 4.33 -15.61 7.00
C CYS A 227 4.26 -14.57 5.90
N GLN A 228 3.20 -13.78 5.91
CA GLN A 228 3.11 -12.55 5.15
C GLN A 228 3.73 -11.43 5.98
N ILE A 229 4.81 -10.85 5.48
CA ILE A 229 5.44 -9.67 6.07
C ILE A 229 5.04 -8.48 5.22
N SER A 230 4.57 -7.42 5.86
CA SER A 230 4.16 -6.20 5.17
C SER A 230 4.78 -4.97 5.82
N VAL A 231 5.20 -4.04 4.97
CA VAL A 231 5.72 -2.72 5.34
C VAL A 231 4.80 -1.68 4.75
N MET A 232 4.01 -1.05 5.61
CA MET A 232 3.12 0.06 5.26
C MET A 232 3.84 1.36 5.59
N MET A 233 3.84 2.31 4.66
CA MET A 233 4.45 3.63 4.86
C MET A 233 3.40 4.72 4.65
N GLN A 234 3.37 5.63 5.61
CA GLN A 234 2.53 6.83 5.58
C GLN A 234 3.40 8.02 6.01
N GLY A 235 4.02 8.67 5.03
CA GLY A 235 5.01 9.70 5.26
C GLY A 235 6.24 9.12 5.96
N ALA A 236 6.58 9.69 7.12
CA ALA A 236 7.73 9.25 7.91
C ALA A 236 7.42 8.09 8.87
N THR A 237 6.15 7.65 8.93
CA THR A 237 5.74 6.54 9.78
C THR A 237 5.71 5.25 8.97
N ALA A 238 6.41 4.23 9.46
CA ALA A 238 6.41 2.89 8.90
C ALA A 238 5.82 1.89 9.89
N THR A 239 4.86 1.09 9.42
CA THR A 239 4.28 -0.01 10.17
C THR A 239 4.72 -1.32 9.55
N VAL A 240 5.41 -2.14 10.34
CA VAL A 240 5.86 -3.47 9.95
C VAL A 240 4.99 -4.48 10.66
N SER A 241 4.33 -5.31 9.87
CA SER A 241 3.45 -6.35 10.40
C SER A 241 3.77 -7.71 9.80
N MET A 242 3.50 -8.75 10.57
CA MET A 242 3.70 -10.13 10.18
C MET A 242 2.44 -10.93 10.53
N LEU A 243 1.84 -11.57 9.53
CA LEU A 243 0.79 -12.56 9.70
C LEU A 243 1.35 -13.93 9.32
N CYS A 244 1.50 -14.83 10.29
CA CYS A 244 1.82 -16.22 10.02
C CYS A 244 0.58 -17.09 10.07
N VAL A 245 0.49 -18.05 9.14
CA VAL A 245 -0.62 -18.99 9.07
C VAL A 245 -0.09 -20.39 9.33
N ASP A 246 -0.72 -21.07 10.28
CA ASP A 246 -0.57 -22.50 10.56
C ASP A 246 -1.91 -23.20 10.25
N GLU A 247 -1.94 -24.54 10.25
CA GLU A 247 -3.13 -25.34 9.88
C GLU A 247 -4.38 -25.00 10.72
N THR A 248 -4.18 -24.47 11.94
CA THR A 248 -5.26 -24.23 12.91
C THR A 248 -5.30 -22.80 13.46
N GLN A 249 -4.25 -21.99 13.29
CA GLN A 249 -4.13 -20.69 13.95
C GLN A 249 -3.43 -19.65 13.08
N ARG A 250 -3.88 -18.40 13.20
CA ARG A 250 -3.24 -17.22 12.61
C ARG A 250 -2.57 -16.41 13.71
N THR A 251 -1.29 -16.13 13.59
CA THR A 251 -0.56 -15.26 14.52
C THR A 251 -0.23 -13.94 13.85
N PHE A 252 -0.64 -12.84 14.48
CA PHE A 252 -0.45 -11.49 13.96
C PHE A 252 0.43 -10.68 14.91
N HIS A 253 1.46 -10.05 14.36
CA HIS A 253 2.31 -9.09 15.05
C HIS A 253 2.39 -7.81 14.23
N SER A 254 2.46 -6.67 14.91
CA SER A 254 2.64 -5.36 14.28
C SER A 254 3.48 -4.46 15.17
N MET A 255 4.27 -3.61 14.54
CA MET A 255 5.06 -2.58 15.19
C MET A 255 5.09 -1.35 14.29
N GLU A 256 4.93 -0.19 14.90
CA GLU A 256 5.05 1.10 14.23
C GLU A 256 6.34 1.79 14.67
N HIS A 257 6.99 2.47 13.73
CA HIS A 257 8.12 3.34 13.99
C HIS A 257 7.99 4.62 13.18
N THR A 258 8.25 5.76 13.82
CA THR A 258 8.24 7.06 13.15
C THR A 258 9.68 7.53 13.02
N PHE A 259 10.11 7.76 11.78
CA PHE A 259 11.40 8.34 11.43
C PHE A 259 11.29 9.88 11.36
N ASP A 260 12.42 10.58 11.37
CA ASP A 260 12.42 12.04 11.19
C ASP A 260 11.99 12.45 9.78
N HIS A 261 12.47 11.71 8.77
CA HIS A 261 12.15 11.90 7.36
C HIS A 261 12.37 10.60 6.60
N VAL A 262 11.55 10.33 5.58
CA VAL A 262 11.68 9.16 4.71
C VAL A 262 11.47 9.60 3.27
N THR A 263 12.34 9.13 2.38
CA THR A 263 12.22 9.32 0.93
C THR A 263 12.10 7.98 0.23
N LEU A 264 11.28 7.90 -0.81
CA LEU A 264 11.13 6.74 -1.67
C LEU A 264 10.92 7.19 -3.11
N ASP A 265 11.94 7.05 -3.96
CA ASP A 265 11.76 7.05 -5.41
C ASP A 265 11.82 5.60 -5.89
N ASP A 266 10.67 5.02 -6.20
CA ASP A 266 10.54 3.62 -6.61
C ASP A 266 10.99 3.35 -8.05
N THR A 267 11.32 4.39 -8.82
CA THR A 267 11.83 4.29 -10.19
C THR A 267 13.34 4.47 -10.29
N GLU A 268 13.98 4.86 -9.19
CA GLU A 268 15.43 5.05 -9.13
C GLU A 268 16.13 3.76 -8.70
N GLY A 269 17.02 3.22 -9.53
CA GLY A 269 17.74 2.00 -9.19
C GLY A 269 16.89 0.73 -9.35
N TYR A 270 16.95 -0.18 -8.38
CA TYR A 270 16.29 -1.49 -8.47
C TYR A 270 16.04 -2.14 -7.11
N PHE A 271 14.99 -2.97 -7.06
CA PHE A 271 14.67 -3.81 -5.92
C PHE A 271 15.33 -5.18 -6.01
N VAL A 272 15.71 -5.74 -4.86
CA VAL A 272 16.31 -7.07 -4.73
C VAL A 272 15.49 -7.93 -3.78
N ILE A 273 15.24 -9.18 -4.16
CA ILE A 273 14.55 -10.20 -3.36
C ILE A 273 15.55 -11.31 -3.02
N GLY A 274 15.75 -11.58 -1.73
CA GLY A 274 16.76 -12.52 -1.26
C GLY A 274 18.13 -11.87 -1.09
N GLY A 275 19.19 -12.51 -1.59
CA GLY A 275 20.56 -12.02 -1.50
C GLY A 275 20.99 -11.16 -2.69
N GLY A 276 22.16 -10.56 -2.58
CA GLY A 276 22.79 -9.83 -3.67
C GLY A 276 24.27 -9.63 -3.41
N LYS A 277 24.91 -8.83 -4.26
CA LYS A 277 26.37 -8.61 -4.27
C LYS A 277 26.95 -8.25 -2.90
N TYR A 278 26.20 -7.55 -2.06
CA TYR A 278 26.66 -7.01 -0.78
C TYR A 278 26.08 -7.72 0.46
N ILE A 279 25.10 -8.63 0.29
CA ILE A 279 24.42 -9.29 1.41
C ILE A 279 23.90 -10.67 1.04
N HIS A 280 24.03 -11.62 1.98
CA HIS A 280 23.51 -12.98 1.82
C HIS A 280 21.99 -12.99 2.01
N GLY A 281 21.27 -13.82 1.26
CA GLY A 281 19.82 -13.91 1.36
C GLY A 281 19.32 -14.67 2.60
N MET A 282 18.01 -14.61 2.84
CA MET A 282 17.33 -15.58 3.71
C MET A 282 17.39 -16.98 3.06
N GLU A 283 17.62 -18.02 3.85
CA GLU A 283 17.43 -19.41 3.44
C GLU A 283 15.97 -19.82 3.62
N GLY A 284 15.32 -20.23 2.53
CA GLY A 284 13.91 -20.60 2.53
C GLY A 284 13.21 -20.31 1.21
N TYR A 285 11.91 -20.06 1.29
CA TYR A 285 11.06 -19.83 0.13
C TYR A 285 10.40 -18.47 0.20
N PHE A 286 10.45 -17.73 -0.90
CA PHE A 286 9.68 -16.53 -1.15
C PHE A 286 8.45 -16.90 -1.95
N GLY A 287 7.30 -16.38 -1.54
CA GLY A 287 6.07 -16.36 -2.32
C GLY A 287 5.85 -15.00 -2.97
N PRO A 288 4.61 -14.70 -3.38
CA PRO A 288 4.32 -13.43 -4.03
C PRO A 288 4.76 -12.21 -3.20
N LEU A 289 5.43 -11.28 -3.87
CA LEU A 289 5.79 -9.95 -3.37
C LEU A 289 5.00 -8.91 -4.18
N VAL A 290 4.16 -8.16 -3.48
CA VAL A 290 3.27 -7.16 -4.04
C VAL A 290 3.62 -5.78 -3.49
N TYR A 291 3.69 -4.81 -4.37
CA TYR A 291 3.88 -3.41 -4.05
C TYR A 291 2.66 -2.60 -4.50
N TYR A 292 1.99 -1.96 -3.55
CA TYR A 292 0.86 -1.06 -3.76
C TYR A 292 1.41 0.36 -3.86
N ARG A 293 1.65 0.84 -5.08
CA ARG A 293 2.19 2.17 -5.34
C ARG A 293 1.15 3.24 -4.99
N ASN A 294 1.58 4.30 -4.29
CA ASN A 294 0.76 5.46 -3.94
C ASN A 294 -0.58 5.16 -3.24
N ARG A 295 -0.71 3.98 -2.60
CA ARG A 295 -1.93 3.59 -1.90
C ARG A 295 -1.67 2.59 -0.78
N ILE A 296 -2.52 2.64 0.24
CA ILE A 296 -2.61 1.61 1.27
C ILE A 296 -3.93 0.87 1.03
N PRO A 297 -3.92 -0.45 0.80
CA PRO A 297 -5.15 -1.21 0.61
C PRO A 297 -6.02 -1.16 1.88
N PRO A 298 -7.35 -1.05 1.75
CA PRO A 298 -8.27 -0.94 2.88
C PRO A 298 -8.41 -2.24 3.68
N ASP A 299 -8.09 -3.39 3.07
CA ASP A 299 -8.18 -4.69 3.72
C ASP A 299 -7.10 -4.82 4.79
N THR A 300 -7.55 -4.99 6.03
CA THR A 300 -6.69 -5.26 7.17
C THR A 300 -5.90 -6.55 6.93
N LEU A 301 -4.58 -6.47 7.10
CA LEU A 301 -3.66 -7.60 6.91
C LEU A 301 -4.00 -8.84 7.74
N SER A 302 -4.90 -8.75 8.73
CA SER A 302 -5.47 -9.87 9.49
C SER A 302 -6.30 -10.85 8.66
N GLU A 303 -6.85 -10.41 7.53
CA GLU A 303 -7.71 -11.23 6.68
C GLU A 303 -7.00 -11.85 5.47
N ALA A 304 -5.69 -11.60 5.32
CA ALA A 304 -4.96 -12.04 4.13
C ALA A 304 -5.11 -13.53 3.85
N VAL A 305 -5.48 -13.84 2.60
CA VAL A 305 -5.67 -15.19 2.11
C VAL A 305 -4.34 -15.70 1.56
N ILE A 306 -3.97 -16.93 1.92
CA ILE A 306 -2.77 -17.57 1.38
C ILE A 306 -2.93 -17.66 -0.15
N PRO A 307 -2.00 -17.09 -0.94
CA PRO A 307 -2.02 -17.19 -2.39
C PRO A 307 -2.12 -18.64 -2.90
N ASP A 308 -2.89 -18.86 -3.96
CA ASP A 308 -3.09 -20.21 -4.51
C ASP A 308 -1.77 -20.89 -4.91
N VAL A 309 -0.79 -20.12 -5.39
CA VAL A 309 0.54 -20.64 -5.72
C VAL A 309 1.24 -21.27 -4.51
N ILE A 310 1.00 -20.79 -3.30
CA ILE A 310 1.53 -21.39 -2.07
C ILE A 310 0.73 -22.65 -1.71
N ARG A 311 -0.60 -22.58 -1.81
CA ARG A 311 -1.51 -23.69 -1.48
C ARG A 311 -1.28 -24.91 -2.37
N ILE A 312 -1.07 -24.70 -3.67
CA ILE A 312 -0.93 -25.78 -4.66
C ILE A 312 0.38 -26.56 -4.47
N VAL A 313 1.48 -25.89 -4.15
CA VAL A 313 2.80 -26.54 -4.07
C VAL A 313 2.97 -27.33 -2.75
N ASN A 314 2.23 -26.97 -1.70
CA ASN A 314 2.32 -27.60 -0.36
C ASN A 314 3.76 -27.78 0.15
N LEU A 315 4.55 -26.70 0.08
CA LEU A 315 5.96 -26.73 0.49
C LEU A 315 6.14 -27.07 1.97
N THR A 316 5.20 -26.68 2.83
CA THR A 316 5.26 -27.01 4.26
C THR A 316 5.24 -28.52 4.47
N GLY A 317 4.30 -29.24 3.84
CA GLY A 317 4.22 -30.70 3.92
C GLY A 317 5.42 -31.38 3.28
N TRP A 318 5.95 -30.84 2.18
CA TRP A 318 7.15 -31.38 1.53
C TRP A 318 8.40 -31.23 2.42
N VAL A 319 8.62 -30.06 3.03
CA VAL A 319 9.74 -29.81 3.94
C VAL A 319 9.66 -30.73 5.16
N GLN A 320 8.48 -30.88 5.78
CA GLN A 320 8.28 -31.79 6.90
C GLN A 320 8.60 -33.25 6.52
N SER A 321 8.14 -33.70 5.35
CA SER A 321 8.40 -35.05 4.85
C SER A 321 9.90 -35.28 4.62
N CYS A 322 10.59 -34.28 4.07
CA CYS A 322 12.04 -34.33 3.85
C CYS A 322 12.82 -34.41 5.18
N GLN A 323 12.44 -33.59 6.17
CA GLN A 323 13.05 -33.61 7.51
C GLN A 323 12.83 -34.96 8.21
N ALA A 324 11.63 -35.52 8.13
CA ALA A 324 11.33 -36.84 8.68
C ALA A 324 12.20 -37.93 8.04
N PHE A 325 12.33 -37.90 6.71
CA PHE A 325 13.20 -38.83 5.97
C PHE A 325 14.68 -38.67 6.34
N GLN A 326 15.19 -37.44 6.43
CA GLN A 326 16.57 -37.19 6.85
C GLN A 326 16.85 -37.72 8.26
N LEU A 327 15.91 -37.53 9.19
CA LEU A 327 16.02 -38.07 10.54
C LEU A 327 16.08 -39.60 10.52
N GLU A 328 15.17 -40.24 9.78
CA GLU A 328 15.13 -41.71 9.64
C GLU A 328 16.45 -42.26 9.07
N MET A 329 16.96 -41.64 8.01
CA MET A 329 18.23 -42.04 7.39
C MET A 329 19.41 -41.85 8.34
N THR A 330 19.47 -40.74 9.07
CA THR A 330 20.53 -40.46 10.04
C THR A 330 20.55 -41.52 11.15
N VAL A 331 19.38 -41.90 11.66
CA VAL A 331 19.24 -42.94 12.68
C VAL A 331 19.68 -44.31 12.15
N LYS A 332 19.24 -44.70 10.94
CA LYS A 332 19.62 -45.98 10.33
C LYS A 332 21.12 -46.05 10.08
N ILE A 333 21.70 -45.01 9.48
CA ILE A 333 23.13 -44.93 9.19
C ILE A 333 23.94 -44.98 10.49
N GLY A 334 23.56 -44.19 11.50
CA GLY A 334 24.21 -44.21 12.81
C GLY A 334 24.15 -45.60 13.48
N GLY A 335 23.02 -46.30 13.35
CA GLY A 335 22.87 -47.68 13.80
C GLY A 335 23.84 -48.65 13.11
N TYR A 336 24.01 -48.53 11.78
CA TYR A 336 24.96 -49.36 11.04
C TYR A 336 26.42 -49.09 11.44
N PHE A 337 26.79 -47.83 11.67
CA PHE A 337 28.15 -47.49 12.15
C PHE A 337 28.45 -48.09 13.52
N LEU A 338 27.49 -48.03 14.44
CA LEU A 338 27.63 -48.67 15.76
C LEU A 338 27.74 -50.19 15.65
N MET A 339 26.97 -50.85 14.77
CA MET A 339 27.08 -52.30 14.57
C MET A 339 28.44 -52.69 13.95
N ALA A 340 28.98 -51.89 13.03
CA ALA A 340 30.29 -52.12 12.44
C ALA A 340 31.43 -51.98 13.47
N GLU A 341 31.36 -51.03 14.41
CA GLU A 341 32.34 -50.91 15.49
C GLU A 341 32.32 -52.08 16.49
N TYR A 342 31.19 -52.78 16.61
CA TYR A 342 31.05 -53.97 17.47
C TYR A 342 31.49 -55.28 16.77
N GLU A 343 31.60 -55.31 15.44
CA GLU A 343 32.06 -56.49 14.68
C GLU A 343 33.58 -56.56 14.51
N ASP A 344 34.31 -55.48 14.85
CA ASP A 344 35.79 -55.40 14.80
C ASP A 344 36.49 -55.78 16.13
N TRP A 345 35.81 -56.46 17.07
CA TRP A 345 36.38 -56.97 18.34
C TRP A 345 36.43 -58.50 18.43
#